data_AF-A0AAW9Q8T1-F1
#
_entry.id   AF-A0AAW9Q8T1-F1
#
_cell.length_a   1.000
_cell.length_b   1.000
_cell.length_c   1.000
_cell.angle_alpha   90.00
_cell.angle_beta   90.00
_cell.angle_gamma   90.00
#
_symmetry.space_group_name_H-M   'P 1'
#
loop_
_entity.id
_entity.type
_entity.pdbx_description
1 polymer ?
#
loop_
_entity_poly.entity_id
_entity_poly.type
_entity_poly.pdbx_seq_one_letter_code
_entity_poly.pdbx_strand_id
1 'polypeptide(L)'
;MNEALKTFLETRDLDDLLEGRANISELDRENETEILRILKEWTNIQAIANLLMYPNLIPETNRIDYVLKGLRETNFNYLVLASVVGMGELNVESLSPQLITEVINQLIVIAKSDRGLIAERASVFLATRLWHFGANYASQIIELLDRPSDVVRHNTLVALIPLVGLENIRRFINNAVQKGLLSTVAQSYTEQRLATISGFSQNNQVDISKFDLDMLGVPLLSYIPNLSDYAPKIKK
;
A
#
# COMPACT_ATOMS: atom_id res chain seq x y z
N MET A 1 -13.50 -28.40 7.70
CA MET A 1 -12.92 -27.53 6.66
C MET A 1 -13.10 -28.20 5.31
N ASN A 2 -13.62 -27.48 4.31
CA ASN A 2 -13.76 -28.03 2.97
C ASN A 2 -12.41 -28.08 2.21
N GLU A 3 -12.34 -28.90 1.17
CA GLU A 3 -11.10 -29.09 0.41
C GLU A 3 -10.65 -27.81 -0.31
N ALA A 4 -11.58 -26.99 -0.81
CA ALA A 4 -11.24 -25.74 -1.50
C ALA A 4 -10.49 -24.75 -0.58
N LEU A 5 -10.98 -24.55 0.65
CA LEU A 5 -10.32 -23.72 1.65
C LEU A 5 -8.98 -24.32 2.06
N LYS A 6 -8.91 -25.64 2.25
CA LYS A 6 -7.65 -26.31 2.57
C LYS A 6 -6.60 -26.07 1.49
N THR A 7 -6.95 -26.31 0.22
CA THR A 7 -6.07 -26.05 -0.92
C THR A 7 -5.61 -24.60 -0.92
N PHE A 8 -6.53 -23.64 -0.82
CA PHE A 8 -6.20 -22.22 -0.75
C PHE A 8 -5.21 -21.88 0.37
N LEU A 9 -5.37 -22.43 1.57
CA LEU A 9 -4.50 -22.16 2.72
C LEU A 9 -3.10 -22.78 2.56
N GLU A 10 -2.98 -23.86 1.79
CA GLU A 10 -1.72 -24.58 1.54
C GLU A 10 -0.98 -24.10 0.28
N THR A 11 -1.68 -23.40 -0.63
CA THR A 11 -1.12 -22.88 -1.88
C THR A 11 0.06 -21.95 -1.62
N ARG A 12 1.17 -22.20 -2.34
CA ARG A 12 2.42 -21.44 -2.23
C ARG A 12 2.68 -20.52 -3.40
N ASP A 13 2.14 -20.86 -4.56
CA ASP A 13 2.26 -20.08 -5.79
C ASP A 13 1.14 -19.04 -5.84
N LEU A 14 1.47 -17.77 -6.07
CA LEU A 14 0.49 -16.69 -6.07
C LEU A 14 -0.46 -16.72 -7.26
N ASP A 15 -0.06 -17.28 -8.40
CA ASP A 15 -0.94 -17.44 -9.56
C ASP A 15 -2.01 -18.50 -9.25
N ASP A 16 -1.60 -19.63 -8.66
CA ASP A 16 -2.52 -20.66 -8.17
C ASP A 16 -3.39 -20.15 -7.01
N LEU A 17 -2.88 -19.21 -6.20
CA LEU A 17 -3.60 -18.67 -5.05
C LEU A 17 -4.83 -17.88 -5.50
N LEU A 18 -4.71 -17.12 -6.59
CA LEU A 18 -5.82 -16.39 -7.19
C LEU A 18 -6.92 -17.33 -7.68
N GLU A 19 -6.55 -18.43 -8.35
CA GLU A 19 -7.50 -19.47 -8.76
C GLU A 19 -8.14 -20.16 -7.56
N GLY A 20 -7.33 -20.51 -6.56
CA GLY A 20 -7.80 -21.08 -5.29
C GLY A 20 -8.82 -20.18 -4.58
N ARG A 21 -8.59 -18.86 -4.58
CA ARG A 21 -9.57 -17.89 -4.06
C ARG A 21 -10.87 -17.92 -4.84
N ALA A 22 -10.80 -17.96 -6.18
CA ALA A 22 -11.99 -17.96 -7.03
C ALA A 22 -12.87 -19.20 -6.84
N ASN A 23 -12.27 -20.33 -6.44
CA ASN A 23 -12.99 -21.58 -6.14
C ASN A 23 -13.73 -21.56 -4.78
N ILE A 24 -13.54 -20.52 -3.96
CA ILE A 24 -14.25 -20.32 -2.70
C ILE A 24 -15.41 -19.33 -2.95
N SER A 25 -16.61 -19.88 -3.18
CA SER A 25 -17.82 -19.08 -3.44
C SER A 25 -18.42 -18.50 -2.16
N GLU A 26 -18.64 -19.33 -1.14
CA GLU A 26 -19.18 -18.94 0.17
C GLU A 26 -18.51 -19.75 1.29
N LEU A 27 -18.27 -19.09 2.42
CA LEU A 27 -17.76 -19.73 3.62
C LEU A 27 -18.94 -20.13 4.51
N ASP A 28 -19.07 -21.42 4.78
CA ASP A 28 -19.93 -21.89 5.86
C ASP A 28 -19.31 -21.58 7.24
N ARG A 29 -20.11 -21.73 8.31
CA ARG A 29 -19.68 -21.46 9.69
C ARG A 29 -18.49 -22.32 10.14
N GLU A 30 -18.36 -23.53 9.62
CA GLU A 30 -17.25 -24.42 9.97
C GLU A 30 -15.93 -23.88 9.41
N ASN A 31 -15.95 -23.44 8.15
CA ASN A 31 -14.82 -22.81 7.48
C ASN A 31 -14.45 -21.46 8.11
N GLU A 32 -15.44 -20.63 8.47
CA GLU A 32 -15.18 -19.39 9.23
C GLU A 32 -14.51 -19.67 10.58
N THR A 33 -15.00 -20.68 11.31
CA THR A 33 -14.42 -21.08 12.60
C THR A 33 -12.97 -21.52 12.43
N GLU A 34 -12.68 -22.27 11.38
CA GLU A 34 -11.32 -22.74 11.08
C GLU A 34 -10.38 -21.60 10.69
N ILE A 35 -10.83 -20.67 9.85
CA ILE A 35 -10.07 -19.44 9.52
C ILE A 35 -9.71 -18.67 10.79
N LEU A 36 -10.69 -18.47 11.68
CA LEU A 36 -10.45 -17.77 12.95
C LEU A 36 -9.49 -18.55 13.85
N ARG A 37 -9.53 -19.88 13.86
CA ARG A 37 -8.58 -20.72 14.60
C ARG A 37 -7.16 -20.52 14.10
N ILE A 38 -6.94 -20.57 12.78
CA ILE A 38 -5.63 -20.36 12.14
C ILE A 38 -5.07 -18.96 12.46
N LEU A 39 -5.89 -17.92 12.33
CA LEU A 39 -5.50 -16.55 12.61
C LEU A 39 -5.26 -16.30 14.12
N LYS A 40 -5.96 -17.01 14.99
CA LYS A 40 -5.72 -16.92 16.44
C LYS A 40 -4.40 -17.57 16.83
N GLU A 41 -4.11 -18.75 16.30
CA GLU A 41 -2.85 -19.48 16.56
C GLU A 41 -1.63 -18.75 16.00
N TRP A 42 -1.77 -18.16 14.81
CA TRP A 42 -0.73 -17.34 14.18
C TRP A 42 0.62 -18.07 13.95
N THR A 43 0.56 -19.38 13.72
CA THR A 43 1.75 -20.25 13.54
C THR A 43 1.98 -20.68 12.09
N ASN A 44 0.92 -20.90 11.31
CA ASN A 44 1.02 -21.33 9.91
C ASN A 44 1.18 -20.11 8.99
N ILE A 45 2.43 -19.70 8.75
CA ILE A 45 2.78 -18.48 8.00
C ILE A 45 2.19 -18.46 6.59
N GLN A 46 2.15 -19.59 5.88
CA GLN A 46 1.57 -19.66 4.54
C GLN A 46 0.07 -19.38 4.57
N ALA A 47 -0.66 -20.10 5.44
CA ALA A 47 -2.11 -19.94 5.56
C ALA A 47 -2.49 -18.52 5.99
N ILE A 48 -1.74 -17.95 6.95
CA ILE A 48 -1.96 -16.57 7.42
C ILE A 48 -1.66 -15.57 6.31
N ALA A 49 -0.56 -15.74 5.56
CA ALA A 49 -0.25 -14.86 4.44
C ALA A 49 -1.36 -14.88 3.37
N ASN A 50 -1.85 -16.06 3.01
CA ASN A 50 -2.93 -16.22 2.04
C ASN A 50 -4.20 -15.51 2.51
N LEU A 51 -4.59 -15.68 3.78
CA LEU A 51 -5.73 -14.97 4.38
C LEU A 51 -5.54 -13.46 4.46
N LEU A 52 -4.31 -12.99 4.70
CA LEU A 52 -4.00 -11.55 4.75
C LEU A 52 -3.96 -10.92 3.35
N MET A 53 -3.62 -11.67 2.30
CA MET A 53 -3.72 -11.22 0.90
C MET A 53 -5.17 -11.18 0.40
N TYR A 54 -6.01 -12.08 0.90
CA TYR A 54 -7.45 -12.14 0.58
C TYR A 54 -8.31 -11.97 1.84
N PRO A 55 -8.28 -10.79 2.49
CA PRO A 55 -8.93 -10.58 3.78
C PRO A 55 -10.45 -10.65 3.70
N ASN A 56 -11.05 -10.64 2.50
CA ASN A 56 -12.49 -10.85 2.32
C ASN A 56 -12.96 -12.24 2.80
N LEU A 57 -12.06 -13.24 2.88
CA LEU A 57 -12.34 -14.55 3.48
C LEU A 57 -12.36 -14.51 5.02
N ILE A 58 -11.81 -13.46 5.64
CA ILE A 58 -11.87 -13.30 7.08
C ILE A 58 -13.25 -12.73 7.45
N PRO A 59 -13.94 -13.30 8.47
CA PRO A 59 -15.21 -12.77 8.95
C PRO A 59 -15.12 -11.27 9.21
N GLU A 60 -16.13 -10.52 8.73
CA GLU A 60 -16.10 -9.06 8.69
C GLU A 60 -15.81 -8.44 10.06
N THR A 61 -16.39 -8.99 11.12
CA THR A 61 -16.21 -8.54 12.51
C THR A 61 -14.78 -8.64 13.04
N ASN A 62 -13.93 -9.46 12.41
CA ASN A 62 -12.55 -9.72 12.85
C ASN A 62 -11.51 -9.29 11.81
N ARG A 63 -11.95 -8.99 10.59
CA ARG A 63 -11.10 -8.77 9.43
C ARG A 63 -10.05 -7.69 9.67
N ILE A 64 -10.48 -6.52 10.12
CA ILE A 64 -9.59 -5.37 10.30
C ILE A 64 -8.56 -5.60 11.41
N ASP A 65 -8.94 -6.28 12.49
CA ASP A 65 -8.03 -6.57 13.61
C ASP A 65 -6.87 -7.47 13.17
N TYR A 66 -7.15 -8.50 12.36
CA TYR A 66 -6.11 -9.38 11.84
C TYR A 66 -5.24 -8.72 10.77
N VAL A 67 -5.81 -7.86 9.93
CA VAL A 67 -5.02 -7.06 8.98
C VAL A 67 -4.10 -6.10 9.73
N LEU A 68 -4.58 -5.39 10.76
CA LEU A 68 -3.75 -4.53 11.60
C LEU A 68 -2.67 -5.32 12.33
N LYS A 69 -2.99 -6.53 12.83
CA LYS A 69 -2.01 -7.44 13.42
C LYS A 69 -0.89 -7.79 12.43
N GLY A 70 -1.23 -8.11 11.19
CA GLY A 70 -0.24 -8.41 10.14
C GLY A 70 0.57 -7.19 9.70
N LEU A 71 -0.04 -6.00 9.58
CA LEU A 71 0.67 -4.73 9.32
C LEU A 71 1.67 -4.37 10.43
N ARG A 72 1.44 -4.86 11.66
CA ARG A 72 2.30 -4.66 12.84
C ARG A 72 3.29 -5.79 13.08
N GLU A 73 3.31 -6.80 12.22
CA GLU A 73 4.19 -7.96 12.39
C GLU A 73 5.67 -7.54 12.37
N THR A 74 6.46 -8.18 13.23
CA THR A 74 7.88 -7.90 13.42
C THR A 74 8.74 -9.15 13.18
N ASN A 75 8.19 -10.35 13.33
CA ASN A 75 8.93 -11.60 13.19
C ASN A 75 8.93 -12.09 11.75
N PHE A 76 7.84 -11.87 11.02
CA PHE A 76 7.64 -12.37 9.66
C PHE A 76 7.28 -11.23 8.71
N ASN A 77 8.29 -10.61 8.11
CA ASN A 77 8.10 -9.49 7.17
C ASN A 77 7.16 -9.84 6.00
N TYR A 78 7.08 -11.10 5.59
CA TYR A 78 6.14 -11.51 4.54
C TYR A 78 4.68 -11.32 4.95
N LEU A 79 4.33 -11.45 6.23
CA LEU A 79 2.97 -11.18 6.70
C LEU A 79 2.64 -9.68 6.59
N VAL A 80 3.63 -8.80 6.79
CA VAL A 80 3.46 -7.36 6.55
C VAL A 80 3.19 -7.10 5.07
N LEU A 81 3.95 -7.74 4.18
CA LEU A 81 3.72 -7.65 2.73
C LEU A 81 2.31 -8.14 2.38
N ALA A 82 1.92 -9.31 2.87
CA ALA A 82 0.61 -9.90 2.64
C ALA A 82 -0.52 -8.96 3.08
N SER A 83 -0.43 -8.39 4.29
CA SER A 83 -1.41 -7.42 4.78
C SER A 83 -1.47 -6.15 3.93
N VAL A 84 -0.31 -5.62 3.51
CA VAL A 84 -0.27 -4.44 2.63
C VAL A 84 -0.93 -4.73 1.29
N VAL A 85 -0.71 -5.91 0.71
CA VAL A 85 -1.34 -6.34 -0.55
C VAL A 85 -2.85 -6.47 -0.36
N GLY A 86 -3.30 -7.15 0.70
CA GLY A 86 -4.73 -7.35 0.96
C GLY A 86 -5.51 -6.08 1.29
N MET A 87 -4.84 -4.96 1.59
CA MET A 87 -5.52 -3.66 1.75
C MET A 87 -6.34 -3.27 0.54
N GLY A 88 -5.97 -3.72 -0.68
CA GLY A 88 -6.73 -3.45 -1.90
C GLY A 88 -8.12 -4.09 -1.92
N GLU A 89 -8.32 -5.17 -1.16
CA GLU A 89 -9.57 -5.93 -1.07
C GLU A 89 -10.50 -5.42 0.05
N LEU A 90 -10.01 -4.50 0.90
CA LEU A 90 -10.80 -3.96 2.00
C LEU A 90 -11.64 -2.77 1.53
N ASN A 91 -12.90 -2.75 1.95
CA ASN A 91 -13.73 -1.55 1.92
C ASN A 91 -13.30 -0.62 3.07
N VAL A 92 -12.15 0.03 2.91
CA VAL A 92 -11.58 0.92 3.94
C VAL A 92 -12.47 2.12 4.22
N GLU A 93 -13.29 2.54 3.25
CA GLU A 93 -14.23 3.65 3.38
C GLU A 93 -15.41 3.35 4.32
N SER A 94 -15.72 2.06 4.58
CA SER A 94 -16.76 1.68 5.54
C SER A 94 -16.25 1.53 6.98
N LEU A 95 -14.94 1.67 7.20
CA LEU A 95 -14.35 1.61 8.54
C LEU A 95 -14.66 2.86 9.35
N SER A 96 -14.55 2.76 10.68
CA SER A 96 -14.66 3.94 11.53
C SER A 96 -13.50 4.91 11.29
N PRO A 97 -13.68 6.23 11.48
CA PRO A 97 -12.61 7.22 11.29
C PRO A 97 -11.34 6.91 12.11
N GLN A 98 -11.50 6.32 13.29
CA GLN A 98 -10.40 5.90 14.15
C GLN A 98 -9.58 4.79 13.51
N LEU A 99 -10.25 3.75 13.00
CA LEU A 99 -9.59 2.63 12.32
C LEU A 99 -8.93 3.05 11.01
N ILE A 100 -9.59 3.93 10.24
CA ILE A 100 -9.00 4.52 9.02
C ILE A 100 -7.69 5.23 9.36
N THR A 101 -7.70 6.08 10.40
CA THR A 101 -6.52 6.81 10.84
C THR A 101 -5.41 5.85 11.26
N GLU A 102 -5.74 4.79 12.00
CA GLU A 102 -4.80 3.78 12.46
C GLU A 102 -4.15 3.01 11.30
N VAL A 103 -4.94 2.58 10.32
CA VAL A 103 -4.47 1.91 9.10
C VAL A 103 -3.53 2.83 8.31
N ILE A 104 -3.95 4.07 8.02
CA ILE A 104 -3.15 5.01 7.23
C ILE A 104 -1.83 5.30 7.93
N ASN A 105 -1.86 5.58 9.24
CA ASN A 105 -0.64 5.83 10.00
C ASN A 105 0.31 4.63 9.94
N GLN A 106 -0.21 3.41 10.03
CA GLN A 106 0.62 2.22 9.92
C GLN A 106 1.21 2.03 8.53
N LEU A 107 0.46 2.31 7.46
CA LEU A 107 0.96 2.26 6.09
C LEU A 107 2.02 3.34 5.83
N ILE A 108 1.86 4.54 6.40
CA ILE A 108 2.88 5.59 6.36
C ILE A 108 4.15 5.13 7.08
N VAL A 109 4.05 4.53 8.26
CA VAL A 109 5.21 3.96 8.98
C VAL A 109 5.92 2.90 8.13
N ILE A 110 5.16 2.00 7.49
CA ILE A 110 5.71 0.98 6.60
C ILE A 110 6.40 1.63 5.38
N ALA A 111 5.78 2.61 4.73
CA ALA A 111 6.36 3.31 3.59
C ALA A 111 7.64 4.10 3.95
N LYS A 112 7.74 4.58 5.19
CA LYS A 112 8.94 5.25 5.74
C LYS A 112 10.07 4.28 6.07
N SER A 113 9.78 2.99 6.19
CA SER A 113 10.77 1.99 6.56
C SER A 113 11.66 1.58 5.39
N ASP A 114 12.88 1.12 5.67
CA ASP A 114 13.81 0.59 4.66
C ASP A 114 13.45 -0.83 4.19
N ARG A 115 12.16 -1.20 4.26
CA ARG A 115 11.65 -2.55 3.93
C ARG A 115 11.44 -2.77 2.42
N GLY A 116 12.22 -2.08 1.58
CA GLY A 116 12.25 -2.25 0.12
C GLY A 116 10.85 -2.43 -0.48
N LEU A 117 10.60 -3.63 -1.02
CA LEU A 117 9.34 -4.02 -1.64
C LEU A 117 8.08 -3.74 -0.78
N ILE A 118 8.14 -3.92 0.55
CA ILE A 118 6.97 -3.67 1.41
C ILE A 118 6.63 -2.18 1.41
N ALA A 119 7.65 -1.31 1.50
CA ALA A 119 7.45 0.14 1.45
C ALA A 119 6.89 0.57 0.08
N GLU A 120 7.39 -0.04 -1.00
CA GLU A 120 6.87 0.17 -2.35
C GLU A 120 5.40 -0.21 -2.45
N ARG A 121 5.01 -1.39 -1.95
CA ARG A 121 3.61 -1.83 -1.95
C ARG A 121 2.71 -0.96 -1.06
N ALA A 122 3.20 -0.50 0.09
CA ALA A 122 2.44 0.41 0.95
C ALA A 122 2.20 1.76 0.24
N SER A 123 3.18 2.25 -0.51
CA SER A 123 3.05 3.50 -1.26
C SER A 123 1.96 3.45 -2.35
N VAL A 124 1.66 2.26 -2.90
CA VAL A 124 0.56 2.09 -3.87
C VAL A 124 -0.80 2.40 -3.23
N PHE A 125 -1.04 1.90 -2.00
CA PHE A 125 -2.28 2.22 -1.29
C PHE A 125 -2.40 3.72 -1.02
N LEU A 126 -1.30 4.34 -0.56
CA LEU A 126 -1.28 5.79 -0.29
C LEU A 126 -1.56 6.59 -1.57
N ALA A 127 -0.95 6.22 -2.71
CA ALA A 127 -1.17 6.87 -4.00
C ALA A 127 -2.62 6.77 -4.49
N THR A 128 -3.28 5.65 -4.23
CA THR A 128 -4.61 5.36 -4.79
C THR A 128 -5.76 5.84 -3.92
N ARG A 129 -5.60 5.83 -2.59
CA ARG A 129 -6.73 6.01 -1.66
C ARG A 129 -6.59 7.21 -0.72
N LEU A 130 -5.37 7.70 -0.45
CA LEU A 130 -5.14 8.66 0.63
C LEU A 130 -5.95 9.96 0.50
N TRP A 131 -6.20 10.40 -0.73
CA TRP A 131 -6.95 11.62 -1.04
C TRP A 131 -8.41 11.59 -0.55
N HIS A 132 -9.02 10.41 -0.37
CA HIS A 132 -10.36 10.27 0.19
C HIS A 132 -10.44 10.64 1.68
N PHE A 133 -9.31 10.62 2.39
CA PHE A 133 -9.28 10.75 3.85
C PHE A 133 -8.81 12.12 4.35
N GLY A 134 -8.36 13.00 3.44
CA GLY A 134 -8.12 14.41 3.73
C GLY A 134 -6.71 14.92 3.45
N ALA A 135 -6.61 16.22 3.14
CA ALA A 135 -5.36 16.89 2.80
C ALA A 135 -4.33 16.97 3.96
N ASN A 136 -4.76 16.72 5.20
CA ASN A 136 -3.90 16.70 6.39
C ASN A 136 -2.81 15.61 6.36
N TYR A 137 -2.94 14.60 5.50
CA TYR A 137 -1.90 13.59 5.31
C TYR A 137 -0.74 14.06 4.41
N ALA A 138 -0.91 15.13 3.63
CA ALA A 138 0.13 15.61 2.71
C ALA A 138 1.45 15.90 3.43
N SER A 139 1.39 16.55 4.60
CA SER A 139 2.58 16.83 5.41
C SER A 139 3.20 15.58 6.04
N GLN A 140 2.43 14.51 6.23
CA GLN A 140 2.91 13.27 6.86
C GLN A 140 3.68 12.39 5.88
N ILE A 141 3.34 12.46 4.59
CA ILE A 141 3.94 11.64 3.53
C ILE A 141 5.01 12.35 2.72
N ILE A 142 5.15 13.68 2.84
CA ILE A 142 6.04 14.46 1.98
C ILE A 142 7.50 13.98 2.02
N GLU A 143 8.00 13.59 3.19
CA GLU A 143 9.36 13.05 3.38
C GLU A 143 9.59 11.71 2.63
N LEU A 144 8.53 11.05 2.15
CA LEU A 144 8.67 9.85 1.34
C LEU A 144 9.29 10.15 -0.04
N LEU A 145 9.27 11.41 -0.49
CA LEU A 145 10.00 11.85 -1.69
C LEU A 145 11.53 11.79 -1.54
N ASP A 146 12.06 11.72 -0.31
CA ASP A 146 13.49 11.53 -0.05
C ASP A 146 13.92 10.06 0.01
N ARG A 147 12.99 9.12 -0.17
CA ARG A 147 13.28 7.70 -0.04
C ARG A 147 14.14 7.20 -1.21
N PRO A 148 15.03 6.22 -0.99
CA PRO A 148 15.91 5.72 -2.04
C PRO A 148 15.16 4.96 -3.15
N SER A 149 13.99 4.39 -2.85
CA SER A 149 13.17 3.70 -3.85
C SER A 149 12.46 4.70 -4.77
N ASP A 150 12.74 4.61 -6.07
CA ASP A 150 12.07 5.43 -7.08
C ASP A 150 10.55 5.20 -7.10
N VAL A 151 10.12 3.96 -6.86
CA VAL A 151 8.69 3.60 -6.76
C VAL A 151 8.02 4.34 -5.61
N VAL A 152 8.65 4.38 -4.43
CA VAL A 152 8.09 5.12 -3.29
C VAL A 152 8.01 6.62 -3.59
N ARG A 153 9.06 7.22 -4.18
CA ARG A 153 9.05 8.64 -4.55
C ARG A 153 7.97 8.97 -5.58
N HIS A 154 7.86 8.16 -6.64
CA HIS A 154 6.82 8.30 -7.66
C HIS A 154 5.44 8.21 -7.04
N ASN A 155 5.13 7.13 -6.32
CA ASN A 155 3.83 6.91 -5.70
C ASN A 155 3.48 7.99 -4.67
N THR A 156 4.48 8.54 -3.97
CA THR A 156 4.29 9.69 -3.09
C THR A 156 3.88 10.94 -3.87
N LEU A 157 4.52 11.21 -5.01
CA LEU A 157 4.13 12.34 -5.85
C LEU A 157 2.71 12.16 -6.43
N VAL A 158 2.38 10.95 -6.88
CA VAL A 158 1.02 10.56 -7.29
C VAL A 158 0.01 10.82 -6.17
N ALA A 159 0.35 10.48 -4.92
CA ALA A 159 -0.51 10.74 -3.75
C ALA A 159 -0.67 12.24 -3.45
N LEU A 160 0.40 13.02 -3.58
CA LEU A 160 0.43 14.43 -3.21
C LEU A 160 -0.39 15.30 -4.17
N ILE A 161 -0.35 15.03 -5.47
CA ILE A 161 -1.07 15.82 -6.49
C ILE A 161 -2.57 15.99 -6.17
N PRO A 162 -3.36 14.94 -5.90
CA PRO A 162 -4.77 15.10 -5.53
C PRO A 162 -4.96 15.70 -4.12
N LEU A 163 -4.00 15.54 -3.20
CA LEU A 163 -4.10 16.11 -1.85
C LEU A 163 -3.90 17.63 -1.81
N VAL A 164 -2.98 18.16 -2.62
CA VAL A 164 -2.62 19.60 -2.59
C VAL A 164 -3.04 20.36 -3.85
N GLY A 165 -3.33 19.64 -4.94
CA GLY A 165 -3.59 20.19 -6.26
C GLY A 165 -2.31 20.41 -7.06
N LEU A 166 -2.36 20.12 -8.36
CA LEU A 166 -1.22 20.27 -9.27
C LEU A 166 -0.69 21.71 -9.32
N GLU A 167 -1.58 22.70 -9.28
CA GLU A 167 -1.20 24.13 -9.29
C GLU A 167 -0.43 24.56 -8.02
N ASN A 168 -0.56 23.80 -6.93
CA ASN A 168 0.05 24.11 -5.64
C ASN A 168 1.29 23.26 -5.32
N ILE A 169 1.53 22.18 -6.07
CA ILE A 169 2.53 21.16 -5.72
C ILE A 169 3.94 21.78 -5.55
N ARG A 170 4.37 22.65 -6.48
CA ARG A 170 5.69 23.31 -6.40
C ARG A 170 5.80 24.17 -5.15
N ARG A 171 4.78 24.96 -4.83
CA ARG A 171 4.74 25.78 -3.61
C ARG A 171 4.79 24.92 -2.35
N PHE A 172 4.03 23.83 -2.33
CA PHE A 172 4.01 22.89 -1.21
C PHE A 172 5.39 22.28 -0.95
N ILE A 173 6.06 21.80 -2.00
CA ILE A 173 7.41 21.23 -1.96
C ILE A 173 8.45 22.27 -1.55
N ASN A 174 8.43 23.47 -2.15
CA ASN A 174 9.36 24.55 -1.82
C ASN A 174 9.26 24.95 -0.34
N ASN A 175 8.05 25.06 0.20
CA ASN A 175 7.82 25.37 1.61
C ASN A 175 8.38 24.27 2.53
N ALA A 176 8.32 23.00 2.12
CA ALA A 176 8.87 21.89 2.90
C ALA A 176 10.39 21.88 2.91
N VAL A 177 11.02 22.16 1.77
CA VAL A 177 12.49 22.32 1.68
C VAL A 177 12.96 23.48 2.55
N GLN A 178 12.28 24.63 2.50
CA GLN A 178 12.61 25.80 3.34
C GLN A 178 12.50 25.50 4.84
N LYS A 179 11.59 24.60 5.23
CA LYS A 179 11.40 24.15 6.62
C LYS A 179 12.34 23.00 7.03
N GLY A 180 13.19 22.52 6.11
CA GLY A 180 14.08 21.38 6.36
C GLY A 180 13.36 20.03 6.48
N LEU A 181 12.11 19.93 6.02
CA LEU A 181 11.32 18.67 6.03
C LEU A 181 11.58 17.81 4.80
N LEU A 182 12.21 18.37 3.77
CA LEU A 182 12.49 17.71 2.51
C LEU A 182 13.84 18.20 1.96
N SER A 183 14.62 17.31 1.33
CA SER A 183 15.87 17.69 0.70
C SER A 183 15.68 18.42 -0.64
N THR A 184 16.71 19.13 -1.08
CA THR A 184 16.77 19.71 -2.44
C THR A 184 16.88 18.63 -3.54
N VAL A 185 17.29 17.41 -3.19
CA VAL A 185 17.32 16.27 -4.12
C VAL A 185 15.90 15.82 -4.45
N ALA A 186 15.03 15.68 -3.44
CA ALA A 186 13.62 15.37 -3.65
C ALA A 186 12.86 16.49 -4.38
N GLN A 187 13.21 17.75 -4.14
CA GLN A 187 12.70 18.87 -4.93
C GLN A 187 13.09 18.73 -6.41
N SER A 188 14.37 18.48 -6.69
CA SER A 188 14.87 18.31 -8.06
C SER A 188 14.22 17.12 -8.76
N TYR A 189 14.04 16.00 -8.05
CA TYR A 189 13.29 14.83 -8.52
C TYR A 189 11.85 15.21 -8.89
N THR A 190 11.17 15.97 -8.03
CA THR A 190 9.79 16.41 -8.26
C THR A 190 9.70 17.28 -9.50
N GLU A 191 10.59 18.26 -9.66
CA GLU A 191 10.59 19.13 -10.85
C GLU A 191 10.85 18.34 -12.15
N GLN A 192 11.74 17.34 -12.12
CA GLN A 192 11.97 16.46 -13.26
C GLN A 192 10.70 15.69 -13.66
N ARG A 193 9.94 15.18 -12.69
CA ARG A 193 8.67 14.47 -12.94
C ARG A 193 7.57 15.41 -13.40
N LEU A 194 7.44 16.59 -12.81
CA LEU A 194 6.44 17.58 -13.24
C LEU A 194 6.70 18.08 -14.66
N ALA A 195 7.96 18.16 -15.08
CA ALA A 195 8.34 18.55 -16.43
C ALA A 195 7.92 17.53 -17.52
N THR A 196 7.55 16.30 -17.14
CA THR A 196 7.04 15.31 -18.10
C THR A 196 5.52 15.43 -18.33
N ILE A 197 4.81 16.22 -17.52
CA ILE A 197 3.37 16.42 -17.66
C ILE A 197 3.10 17.35 -18.84
N SER A 198 2.43 16.85 -19.88
CA SER A 198 2.02 17.68 -21.00
C SER A 198 0.95 18.67 -20.56
N GLY A 199 1.07 19.92 -21.02
CA GLY A 199 0.15 20.99 -20.64
C GLY A 199 0.37 21.59 -19.24
N PHE A 200 1.36 21.14 -18.45
CA PHE A 200 1.71 21.77 -17.17
C PHE A 200 2.93 22.67 -17.29
N SER A 201 2.73 23.98 -17.12
CA SER A 201 3.80 24.98 -17.27
C SER A 201 4.63 25.17 -16.00
N GLN A 202 5.82 25.77 -16.15
CA GLN A 202 6.69 26.18 -15.04
C GLN A 202 6.04 27.22 -14.10
N ASN A 203 5.05 27.98 -14.60
CA ASN A 203 4.30 28.98 -13.84
C ASN A 203 3.10 28.37 -13.09
N ASN A 204 3.04 27.04 -12.95
CA ASN A 204 1.95 26.29 -12.32
C ASN A 204 0.57 26.40 -13.03
N GLN A 205 0.53 26.84 -14.29
CA GLN A 205 -0.70 26.86 -15.08
C GLN A 205 -0.90 25.54 -15.84
N VAL A 206 -2.15 25.08 -15.90
CA VAL A 206 -2.58 23.89 -16.63
C VAL A 206 -3.30 24.30 -17.93
N ASP A 207 -2.72 23.95 -19.07
CA ASP A 207 -3.37 24.02 -20.38
C ASP A 207 -4.23 22.76 -20.58
N ILE A 208 -5.53 22.89 -20.27
CA ILE A 208 -6.51 21.79 -20.34
C ILE A 208 -6.53 21.13 -21.73
N SER A 209 -6.25 21.88 -22.80
CA SER A 209 -6.29 21.35 -24.18
C SER A 209 -5.17 20.36 -24.50
N LYS A 210 -4.11 20.38 -23.69
CA LYS A 210 -2.92 19.52 -23.83
C LYS A 210 -2.61 18.72 -22.57
N PHE A 211 -3.51 18.77 -21.59
CA PHE A 211 -3.25 18.23 -20.28
C PHE A 211 -3.24 16.71 -20.33
N ASP A 212 -2.07 16.14 -20.04
CA ASP A 212 -1.88 14.71 -19.91
C ASP A 212 -0.93 14.44 -18.75
N LEU A 213 -1.43 13.73 -17.74
CA LEU A 213 -0.64 13.29 -16.60
C LEU A 213 0.29 12.12 -16.94
N ASP A 214 0.10 11.47 -18.09
CA ASP A 214 0.87 10.33 -18.56
C ASP A 214 1.09 9.31 -17.42
N MET A 215 2.30 8.76 -17.30
CA MET A 215 2.71 7.83 -16.25
C MET A 215 2.65 8.41 -14.82
N LEU A 216 2.55 9.74 -14.65
CA LEU A 216 2.41 10.36 -13.32
C LEU A 216 0.97 10.32 -12.80
N GLY A 217 0.01 9.88 -13.61
CA GLY A 217 -1.37 9.64 -13.18
C GLY A 217 -1.58 8.30 -12.47
N VAL A 218 -0.61 7.38 -12.55
CA VAL A 218 -0.78 5.98 -12.12
C VAL A 218 0.35 5.57 -11.16
N PRO A 219 0.04 4.88 -10.05
CA PRO A 219 1.08 4.34 -9.17
C PRO A 219 1.88 3.24 -9.87
N LEU A 220 3.19 3.20 -9.62
CA LEU A 220 4.06 2.10 -10.01
C LEU A 220 3.84 0.90 -9.07
N LEU A 221 3.61 -0.26 -9.67
CA LEU A 221 3.43 -1.53 -8.96
C LEU A 221 4.75 -2.31 -8.90
N SER A 222 5.02 -2.96 -7.77
CA SER A 222 6.23 -3.76 -7.57
C SER A 222 5.91 -5.23 -7.43
N TYR A 223 6.54 -6.14 -8.17
CA TYR A 223 6.26 -7.58 -8.11
C TYR A 223 6.08 -8.16 -6.69
N ILE A 224 5.06 -9.00 -6.47
CA ILE A 224 4.84 -9.70 -5.20
C ILE A 224 5.43 -11.11 -5.34
N PRO A 225 6.48 -11.49 -4.59
CA PRO A 225 7.04 -12.83 -4.63
C PRO A 225 6.21 -13.82 -3.83
N ASN A 226 6.31 -15.10 -4.18
CA ASN A 226 5.88 -16.21 -3.33
C ASN A 226 6.61 -16.18 -1.98
N LEU A 227 6.03 -16.78 -0.95
CA LEU A 227 6.64 -16.84 0.39
C LEU A 227 8.03 -17.52 0.34
N SER A 228 8.19 -18.56 -0.47
CA SER A 228 9.47 -19.27 -0.66
C SER A 228 10.57 -18.40 -1.26
N ASP A 229 10.18 -17.43 -2.09
CA ASP A 229 11.10 -16.58 -2.85
C ASP A 229 11.41 -15.28 -2.10
N TYR A 230 10.62 -15.00 -1.06
CA TYR A 230 10.79 -13.89 -0.14
C TYR A 230 11.90 -14.18 0.88
N ALA A 231 13.14 -14.31 0.39
CA ALA A 231 14.30 -14.23 1.28
C ALA A 231 14.59 -12.76 1.59
N PRO A 232 14.74 -12.35 2.86
CA PRO A 232 15.33 -11.05 3.15
C PRO A 232 16.71 -11.06 2.52
N LYS A 233 16.95 -10.18 1.54
CA LYS A 233 18.31 -9.93 1.05
C LYS A 233 19.11 -9.41 2.23
N ILE A 234 19.78 -10.30 2.94
CA ILE A 234 20.81 -9.95 3.91
C ILE A 234 21.87 -9.23 3.07
N LYS A 235 21.89 -7.89 3.14
CA LYS A 235 23.02 -7.12 2.66
C LYS A 235 24.23 -7.62 3.46
N LYS A 236 25.10 -8.40 2.82
CA LYS A 236 26.47 -8.61 3.28
C LYS A 236 27.25 -7.31 3.15
#